data_AF-A0AA88PFD4-F1
#
_entry.id   AF-A0AA88PFD4-F1
#
_cell.length_a   1.000
_cell.length_b   1.000
_cell.length_c   1.000
_cell.angle_alpha   90.00
_cell.angle_beta   90.00
_cell.angle_gamma   90.00
#
_symmetry.space_group_name_H-M   'P 1'
#
loop_
_entity.id
_entity.type
_entity.pdbx_description
1 polymer ?
#
loop_
_entity_poly.entity_id
_entity_poly.type
_entity_poly.pdbx_seq_one_letter_code
_entity_poly.pdbx_strand_id
1 'polypeptide(L)'
;MEGTRGRILQLMVMGVLLGTTVPVHRAIQTPDYDDTSTPESLNPSWMATIPDIYSLSDVTMPGTHNTMALYGGTLAECNSWSLALQLRAGIRFLDIRVRHVNGNLTIHHGISYQYADFGDVLMDVVDFLTEYPSETVLMRLKEELSDTQNIYDSVVRYINEYAHWDLLWNSREMPTMGEARGKLIVLKDFTGPDLGMLYNSLDIADDWNVASLQPEDVEKKWTSVSTHLEAAAVGNKNQMFLTYSSGASILAHPNALAQLINPRLYEYLTGYVGQRKRFGIVTMDFPGAKLVQTIIGFNY
;
A
#
# COMPACT_ATOMS: atom_id res chain seq x y z
N MET A 1 74.07 -42.54 -25.46
CA MET A 1 74.28 -41.10 -25.66
C MET A 1 72.90 -40.50 -25.82
N GLU A 2 72.22 -40.20 -24.71
CA GLU A 2 72.22 -38.85 -24.09
C GLU A 2 71.73 -37.81 -25.12
N GLY A 3 70.56 -37.20 -25.04
CA GLY A 3 69.84 -36.72 -23.87
C GLY A 3 69.93 -35.20 -23.86
N THR A 4 68.88 -34.49 -24.27
CA THR A 4 68.72 -33.08 -23.87
C THR A 4 67.25 -32.69 -23.85
N ARG A 5 66.75 -32.52 -22.62
CA ARG A 5 65.46 -31.93 -22.25
C ARG A 5 65.47 -30.43 -22.57
N GLY A 6 64.51 -29.95 -23.36
CA GLY A 6 64.10 -28.54 -23.39
C GLY A 6 62.88 -28.35 -22.49
N ARG A 7 63.02 -27.56 -21.43
CA ARG A 7 61.97 -27.28 -20.43
C ARG A 7 60.88 -26.40 -21.03
N ILE A 8 59.63 -26.86 -20.99
CA ILE A 8 58.44 -26.00 -21.17
C ILE A 8 58.20 -25.29 -19.84
N LEU A 9 58.26 -23.96 -19.84
CA LEU A 9 57.90 -23.12 -18.72
C LEU A 9 56.36 -23.06 -18.64
N GLN A 10 55.73 -23.86 -17.78
CA GLN A 10 54.32 -23.68 -17.47
C GLN A 10 54.17 -22.48 -16.54
N LEU A 11 53.62 -21.38 -17.06
CA LEU A 11 53.12 -20.27 -16.26
C LEU A 11 51.85 -20.75 -15.51
N MET A 12 51.97 -21.00 -14.21
CA MET A 12 50.83 -21.10 -13.31
C MET A 12 50.21 -19.70 -13.15
N VAL A 13 49.09 -19.45 -13.83
CA VAL A 13 48.20 -18.34 -13.49
C VAL A 13 47.33 -18.81 -12.32
N MET A 14 47.73 -18.45 -11.10
CA MET A 14 46.92 -18.65 -9.91
C MET A 14 45.81 -17.60 -9.92
N GLY A 15 44.67 -17.96 -10.50
CA GLY A 15 43.46 -17.14 -10.46
C GLY A 15 42.97 -17.05 -9.03
N VAL A 16 43.16 -15.89 -8.39
CA VAL A 16 42.48 -15.56 -7.14
C VAL A 16 41.02 -15.29 -7.47
N LEU A 17 40.17 -16.30 -7.28
CA LEU A 17 38.72 -16.13 -7.19
C LEU A 17 38.43 -15.32 -5.91
N LEU A 18 38.43 -14.00 -6.02
CA LEU A 18 37.76 -13.12 -5.07
C LEU A 18 36.26 -13.42 -5.20
N GLY A 19 35.77 -14.35 -4.38
CA GLY A 19 34.34 -14.58 -4.23
C GLY A 19 33.69 -13.31 -3.72
N THR A 20 33.03 -12.55 -4.61
CA THR A 20 32.12 -11.50 -4.19
C THR A 20 30.92 -12.19 -3.57
N THR A 21 30.91 -12.30 -2.25
CA THR A 21 29.68 -12.64 -1.51
C THR A 21 28.68 -11.54 -1.81
N VAL A 22 27.78 -11.77 -2.76
CA VAL A 22 26.60 -10.93 -2.93
C VAL A 22 25.86 -11.03 -1.61
N PRO A 23 25.68 -9.93 -0.84
CA PRO A 23 24.91 -10.01 0.38
C PRO A 23 23.50 -10.48 0.01
N VAL A 24 23.13 -11.66 0.51
CA VAL A 24 21.77 -12.17 0.38
C VAL A 24 20.90 -11.26 1.24
N HIS A 25 20.07 -10.43 0.62
CA HIS A 25 19.02 -9.71 1.35
C HIS A 25 18.19 -10.73 2.11
N ARG A 26 18.20 -10.65 3.44
CA ARG A 26 17.32 -11.46 4.27
C ARG A 26 16.07 -10.66 4.51
N ALA A 27 14.94 -11.21 4.08
CA ALA A 27 13.65 -10.62 4.39
C ALA A 27 13.49 -10.46 5.91
N ILE A 28 12.89 -9.35 6.29
CA ILE A 28 12.64 -8.87 7.64
C ILE A 28 11.15 -8.99 7.89
N GLN A 29 10.79 -9.64 9.00
CA GLN A 29 9.43 -9.67 9.53
C GLN A 29 9.50 -9.28 11.01
N THR A 30 9.00 -8.10 11.32
CA THR A 30 8.87 -7.53 12.67
C THR A 30 7.39 -7.15 12.92
N PRO A 31 7.01 -6.79 14.16
CA PRO A 31 5.65 -6.35 14.44
C PRO A 31 5.15 -5.22 13.53
N ASP A 32 6.04 -4.29 13.17
CA ASP A 32 5.73 -3.05 12.45
C ASP A 32 6.17 -3.02 10.99
N TYR A 33 7.06 -3.92 10.56
CA TYR A 33 7.56 -3.97 9.18
C TYR A 33 7.64 -5.41 8.66
N ASP A 34 7.23 -5.63 7.40
CA ASP A 34 7.31 -6.95 6.78
C ASP A 34 7.61 -6.86 5.27
N ASP A 35 8.78 -7.34 4.85
CA ASP A 35 9.14 -7.53 3.44
C ASP A 35 9.22 -9.01 3.01
N THR A 36 8.67 -9.92 3.83
CA THR A 36 8.47 -11.32 3.45
C THR A 36 7.22 -11.47 2.57
N SER A 37 7.10 -12.59 1.87
CA SER A 37 5.97 -12.84 0.98
C SER A 37 4.66 -13.21 1.68
N THR A 38 4.65 -13.37 3.01
CA THR A 38 3.49 -13.83 3.77
C THR A 38 3.35 -13.12 5.11
N PRO A 39 2.19 -12.51 5.41
CA PRO A 39 1.96 -11.86 6.70
C PRO A 39 1.99 -12.86 7.86
N GLU A 40 2.50 -12.43 9.02
CA GLU A 40 2.51 -13.24 10.25
C GLU A 40 1.10 -13.59 10.75
N SER A 41 0.11 -12.71 10.52
CA SER A 41 -1.27 -12.93 10.96
C SER A 41 -2.30 -12.34 10.00
N LEU A 42 -3.52 -12.89 10.02
CA LEU A 42 -4.63 -12.51 9.16
C LEU A 42 -5.82 -11.97 10.00
N ASN A 43 -6.53 -10.99 9.45
CA ASN A 43 -7.73 -10.38 10.01
C ASN A 43 -8.75 -10.15 8.88
N PRO A 44 -9.27 -11.19 8.22
CA PRO A 44 -10.02 -11.00 6.97
C PRO A 44 -11.43 -10.43 7.18
N SER A 45 -11.99 -10.48 8.39
CA SER A 45 -13.38 -10.09 8.67
C SER A 45 -13.50 -9.16 9.88
N TRP A 46 -12.56 -8.22 10.03
CA TRP A 46 -12.50 -7.37 11.22
C TRP A 46 -13.63 -6.33 11.24
N MET A 47 -14.13 -5.87 10.10
CA MET A 47 -15.21 -4.87 10.09
C MET A 47 -16.56 -5.45 10.55
N ALA A 48 -16.71 -6.78 10.63
CA ALA A 48 -17.96 -7.47 10.98
C ALA A 48 -18.57 -7.06 12.32
N THR A 49 -17.77 -6.63 13.30
CA THR A 49 -18.24 -6.28 14.64
C THR A 49 -18.53 -4.79 14.81
N ILE A 50 -18.20 -3.95 13.83
CA ILE A 50 -18.51 -2.52 13.85
C ILE A 50 -20.01 -2.34 13.61
N PRO A 51 -20.77 -1.55 14.40
CA PRO A 51 -22.20 -1.34 14.17
C PRO A 51 -22.51 -0.68 12.82
N ASP A 52 -23.55 -1.15 12.13
CA ASP A 52 -23.95 -0.64 10.80
C ASP A 52 -24.29 0.85 10.79
N ILE A 53 -24.76 1.40 11.92
CA ILE A 53 -25.13 2.81 12.05
C ILE A 53 -23.91 3.76 12.10
N TYR A 54 -22.70 3.24 12.30
CA TYR A 54 -21.51 4.08 12.33
C TYR A 54 -21.19 4.59 10.93
N SER A 55 -20.76 5.85 10.85
CA SER A 55 -20.23 6.39 9.61
C SER A 55 -18.92 5.69 9.26
N LEU A 56 -18.68 5.43 7.98
CA LEU A 56 -17.39 4.88 7.54
C LEU A 56 -16.23 5.83 7.86
N SER A 57 -16.47 7.15 7.90
CA SER A 57 -15.48 8.15 8.32
C SER A 57 -15.10 8.08 9.79
N ASP A 58 -15.80 7.31 10.63
CA ASP A 58 -15.43 7.05 12.02
C ASP A 58 -14.54 5.80 12.18
N VAL A 59 -14.36 5.01 11.12
CA VAL A 59 -13.55 3.79 11.14
C VAL A 59 -12.07 4.13 10.97
N THR A 60 -11.25 3.62 11.88
CA THR A 60 -9.79 3.64 11.76
C THR A 60 -9.35 2.43 10.96
N MET A 61 -8.60 2.64 9.86
CA MET A 61 -8.45 1.62 8.83
C MET A 61 -7.02 1.55 8.30
N PRO A 62 -6.42 0.34 8.18
CA PRO A 62 -5.11 0.19 7.59
C PRO A 62 -5.19 0.23 6.05
N GLY A 63 -4.23 0.92 5.43
CA GLY A 63 -4.08 1.05 3.99
C GLY A 63 -2.65 0.76 3.53
N THR A 64 -2.49 0.50 2.23
CA THR A 64 -1.16 0.38 1.60
C THR A 64 -0.97 1.42 0.50
N HIS A 65 0.18 2.08 0.49
CA HIS A 65 0.58 2.99 -0.56
C HIS A 65 1.11 2.19 -1.75
N ASN A 66 0.80 2.63 -2.97
CA ASN A 66 1.14 1.89 -4.20
C ASN A 66 0.93 0.38 -4.00
N THR A 67 -0.29 -0.03 -3.66
CA THR A 67 -0.65 -1.35 -3.14
C THR A 67 -0.06 -2.51 -3.95
N MET A 68 -0.01 -2.34 -5.27
CA MET A 68 0.46 -3.35 -6.22
C MET A 68 1.94 -3.18 -6.63
N ALA A 69 2.69 -2.28 -6.00
CA ALA A 69 4.11 -2.10 -6.28
C ALA A 69 4.96 -3.17 -5.60
N LEU A 70 4.94 -4.36 -6.19
CA LEU A 70 5.60 -5.59 -5.73
C LEU A 70 6.91 -5.89 -6.49
N TYR A 71 7.20 -5.12 -7.54
CA TYR A 71 8.33 -5.36 -8.44
C TYR A 71 9.03 -4.07 -8.87
N GLY A 72 10.29 -4.21 -9.28
CA GLY A 72 11.10 -3.11 -9.82
C GLY A 72 12.25 -2.67 -8.93
N GLY A 73 12.55 -3.46 -7.88
CA GLY A 73 13.63 -3.22 -6.94
C GLY A 73 13.28 -2.15 -5.91
N THR A 74 14.22 -1.88 -5.01
CA THR A 74 13.99 -1.10 -3.79
C THR A 74 13.51 0.33 -4.01
N LEU A 75 13.71 0.92 -5.20
CA LEU A 75 13.18 2.25 -5.55
C LEU A 75 11.70 2.23 -5.92
N ALA A 76 11.18 1.10 -6.37
CA ALA A 76 9.81 0.96 -6.84
C ALA A 76 8.95 0.10 -5.91
N GLU A 77 9.51 -0.91 -5.24
CA GLU A 77 8.74 -1.79 -4.38
C GLU A 77 8.29 -1.06 -3.10
N CYS A 78 6.98 -1.10 -2.84
CA CYS A 78 6.33 -0.51 -1.66
C CYS A 78 5.66 -1.58 -0.78
N ASN A 79 5.43 -2.79 -1.31
CA ASN A 79 4.77 -3.88 -0.63
C ASN A 79 5.40 -5.22 -1.03
N SER A 80 5.22 -6.23 -0.18
CA SER A 80 5.75 -7.59 -0.34
C SER A 80 4.65 -8.66 -0.44
N TRP A 81 3.47 -8.37 0.10
CA TRP A 81 2.31 -9.26 0.08
C TRP A 81 1.50 -9.05 -1.20
N SER A 82 0.99 -10.14 -1.79
CA SER A 82 -0.02 -10.02 -2.86
C SER A 82 -1.27 -9.30 -2.35
N LEU A 83 -2.06 -8.71 -3.26
CA LEU A 83 -3.30 -8.02 -2.88
C LEU A 83 -4.25 -8.91 -2.07
N ALA A 84 -4.46 -10.16 -2.49
CA ALA A 84 -5.22 -11.14 -1.72
C ALA A 84 -4.70 -11.32 -0.27
N LEU A 85 -3.38 -11.33 -0.07
CA LEU A 85 -2.78 -11.43 1.27
C LEU A 85 -2.89 -10.12 2.04
N GLN A 86 -2.76 -8.95 1.40
CA GLN A 86 -2.99 -7.65 2.03
C GLN A 86 -4.43 -7.54 2.57
N LEU A 87 -5.42 -7.90 1.74
CA LEU A 87 -6.83 -7.90 2.14
C LEU A 87 -7.07 -8.87 3.31
N ARG A 88 -6.52 -10.09 3.25
CA ARG A 88 -6.65 -11.06 4.35
C ARG A 88 -5.87 -10.64 5.61
N ALA A 89 -4.76 -9.91 5.49
CA ALA A 89 -4.02 -9.36 6.63
C ALA A 89 -4.83 -8.29 7.39
N GLY A 90 -5.70 -7.57 6.66
CA GLY A 90 -6.64 -6.60 7.20
C GLY A 90 -6.65 -5.26 6.48
N ILE A 91 -5.84 -5.09 5.42
CA ILE A 91 -5.82 -3.87 4.60
C ILE A 91 -7.19 -3.64 3.94
N ARG A 92 -7.70 -2.41 3.99
CA ARG A 92 -9.00 -2.04 3.42
C ARG A 92 -8.97 -0.73 2.62
N PHE A 93 -7.85 -0.02 2.63
CA PHE A 93 -7.58 1.06 1.68
C PHE A 93 -6.46 0.65 0.71
N LEU A 94 -6.71 0.78 -0.58
CA LEU A 94 -5.79 0.45 -1.67
C LEU A 94 -5.44 1.71 -2.47
N ASP A 95 -4.16 2.02 -2.61
CA ASP A 95 -3.66 3.04 -3.55
C ASP A 95 -3.29 2.37 -4.88
N ILE A 96 -4.23 2.34 -5.82
CA ILE A 96 -4.10 1.67 -7.12
C ILE A 96 -3.76 2.69 -8.19
N ARG A 97 -2.62 2.46 -8.85
CA ARG A 97 -2.09 3.35 -9.89
C ARG A 97 -1.95 2.61 -11.21
N VAL A 98 -2.61 3.14 -12.22
CA VAL A 98 -2.72 2.53 -13.55
C VAL A 98 -2.06 3.42 -14.61
N ARG A 99 -1.54 2.84 -15.68
CA ARG A 99 -1.20 3.56 -16.91
C ARG A 99 -2.11 3.08 -18.03
N HIS A 100 -2.50 4.01 -18.89
CA HIS A 100 -3.24 3.67 -20.08
C HIS A 100 -2.28 3.27 -21.21
N VAL A 101 -2.19 1.98 -21.50
CA VAL A 101 -1.27 1.41 -22.49
C VAL A 101 -2.06 0.59 -23.51
N ASN A 102 -2.08 1.04 -24.77
CA ASN A 102 -2.75 0.34 -25.88
C ASN A 102 -4.22 -0.04 -25.60
N GLY A 103 -4.97 0.83 -24.89
CA GLY A 103 -6.37 0.58 -24.54
C GLY A 103 -6.57 -0.16 -23.21
N ASN A 104 -5.51 -0.67 -22.59
CA ASN A 104 -5.54 -1.37 -21.31
C ASN A 104 -5.10 -0.47 -20.16
N LEU A 105 -5.53 -0.83 -18.94
CA LEU A 105 -5.10 -0.20 -17.70
C LEU A 105 -4.13 -1.14 -16.99
N THR A 106 -2.83 -0.89 -17.20
CA THR A 106 -1.74 -1.68 -16.63
C THR A 106 -1.29 -1.08 -15.30
N ILE A 107 -0.86 -1.89 -14.34
CA ILE A 107 -0.43 -1.40 -13.03
C ILE A 107 1.03 -0.95 -13.06
N HIS A 108 1.32 0.24 -12.52
CA HIS A 108 2.65 0.83 -12.53
C HIS A 108 2.98 1.56 -11.23
N HIS A 109 4.29 1.65 -10.96
CA HIS A 109 4.88 2.66 -10.08
C HIS A 109 5.99 3.39 -10.84
N GLY A 110 5.76 4.67 -11.13
CA GLY A 110 6.49 5.44 -12.13
C GLY A 110 6.52 4.71 -13.47
N ILE A 111 7.72 4.46 -13.98
CA ILE A 111 7.93 3.73 -15.23
C ILE A 111 7.88 2.20 -15.06
N SER A 112 7.91 1.69 -13.82
CA SER A 112 8.03 0.26 -13.53
C SER A 112 6.68 -0.44 -13.66
N TYR A 113 6.56 -1.35 -14.64
CA TYR A 113 5.39 -2.23 -14.78
C TYR A 113 5.38 -3.27 -13.66
N GLN A 114 4.23 -3.48 -13.05
CA GLN A 114 4.07 -4.37 -11.89
C GLN A 114 3.54 -5.76 -12.24
N TYR A 115 3.59 -6.15 -13.51
CA TYR A 115 3.16 -7.47 -13.99
C TYR A 115 1.69 -7.81 -13.66
N ALA A 116 0.84 -6.78 -13.58
CA ALA A 116 -0.59 -6.89 -13.31
C ALA A 116 -1.36 -5.81 -14.07
N ASP A 117 -2.63 -6.06 -14.33
CA ASP A 117 -3.58 -5.13 -14.91
C ASP A 117 -4.67 -4.77 -13.88
N PHE A 118 -5.44 -3.71 -14.16
CA PHE A 118 -6.55 -3.29 -13.29
C PHE A 118 -7.63 -4.39 -13.12
N GLY A 119 -7.76 -5.28 -14.10
CA GLY A 119 -8.67 -6.42 -14.02
C GLY A 119 -8.28 -7.40 -12.92
N ASP A 120 -6.98 -7.65 -12.73
CA ASP A 120 -6.47 -8.53 -11.67
C ASP A 120 -6.81 -7.96 -10.29
N VAL A 121 -6.67 -6.64 -10.13
CA VAL A 121 -7.05 -5.92 -8.90
C VAL A 121 -8.54 -6.06 -8.62
N LEU A 122 -9.39 -5.87 -9.63
CA LEU A 122 -10.84 -5.99 -9.48
C LEU A 122 -11.26 -7.42 -9.11
N MET A 123 -10.67 -8.43 -9.73
CA MET A 123 -10.95 -9.84 -9.43
C MET A 123 -10.59 -10.18 -7.97
N ASP A 124 -9.40 -9.79 -7.50
CA ASP A 124 -8.99 -10.02 -6.10
C ASP A 124 -9.94 -9.33 -5.10
N VAL A 125 -10.42 -8.12 -5.41
CA VAL A 125 -11.38 -7.39 -4.57
C VAL A 125 -12.77 -8.03 -4.60
N VAL A 126 -13.25 -8.46 -5.78
CA VAL A 126 -14.52 -9.17 -5.94
C VAL A 126 -14.51 -10.47 -5.14
N ASP A 127 -13.46 -11.28 -5.29
CA ASP A 127 -13.30 -12.54 -4.58
C ASP A 127 -13.30 -12.30 -3.07
N PHE A 128 -12.55 -11.30 -2.60
CA PHE A 128 -12.49 -10.95 -1.19
C PHE A 128 -13.84 -10.49 -0.62
N LEU A 129 -14.54 -9.57 -1.28
CA LEU A 129 -15.84 -9.07 -0.81
C LEU A 129 -16.95 -10.12 -0.93
N THR A 130 -16.81 -11.08 -1.84
CA THR A 130 -17.70 -12.25 -1.94
C THR A 130 -17.46 -13.22 -0.78
N GLU A 131 -16.19 -13.48 -0.43
CA GLU A 131 -15.81 -14.35 0.69
C GLU A 131 -16.14 -13.70 2.05
N TYR A 132 -15.98 -12.38 2.17
CA TYR A 132 -16.17 -11.61 3.40
C TYR A 132 -17.14 -10.42 3.19
N PRO A 133 -18.46 -10.67 3.03
CA PRO A 133 -19.44 -9.63 2.73
C PRO A 133 -19.66 -8.63 3.88
N SER A 134 -19.10 -8.89 5.07
CA SER A 134 -19.09 -7.95 6.18
C SER A 134 -18.09 -6.80 5.99
N GLU A 135 -17.22 -6.88 5.00
CA GLU A 135 -16.15 -5.91 4.79
C GLU A 135 -16.50 -4.90 3.69
N THR A 136 -15.74 -3.81 3.62
CA THR A 136 -15.77 -2.85 2.50
C THR A 136 -14.35 -2.54 2.09
N VAL A 137 -14.10 -2.26 0.81
CA VAL A 137 -12.77 -1.87 0.32
C VAL A 137 -12.85 -0.47 -0.27
N LEU A 138 -11.94 0.41 0.15
CA LEU A 138 -11.73 1.72 -0.45
C LEU A 138 -10.54 1.62 -1.40
N MET A 139 -10.71 2.16 -2.60
CA MET A 139 -9.67 2.12 -3.63
C MET A 139 -9.49 3.50 -4.21
N ARG A 140 -8.36 4.14 -3.91
CA ARG A 140 -7.91 5.25 -4.74
C ARG A 140 -7.51 4.69 -6.09
N LEU A 141 -8.11 5.24 -7.13
CA LEU A 141 -7.73 4.94 -8.51
C LEU A 141 -7.17 6.20 -9.15
N LYS A 142 -5.91 6.12 -9.57
CA LYS A 142 -5.14 7.22 -10.16
C LYS A 142 -4.46 6.77 -11.45
N GLU A 143 -4.38 7.66 -12.44
CA GLU A 143 -3.45 7.46 -13.56
C GLU A 143 -2.01 7.84 -13.17
N GLU A 144 -1.12 6.87 -13.20
CA GLU A 144 0.31 7.04 -12.93
C GLU A 144 0.99 7.83 -14.06
N LEU A 145 1.85 8.79 -13.70
CA LEU A 145 2.45 9.81 -14.58
C LEU A 145 1.44 10.74 -15.28
N SER A 146 0.13 10.50 -15.15
CA SER A 146 -0.95 11.33 -15.68
C SER A 146 -0.84 11.59 -17.20
N ASP A 147 -0.47 10.56 -17.95
CA ASP A 147 -0.22 10.62 -19.39
C ASP A 147 -1.45 11.12 -20.19
N THR A 148 -2.68 10.81 -19.75
CA THR A 148 -3.92 11.21 -20.45
C THR A 148 -4.90 12.01 -19.59
N GLN A 149 -4.84 11.83 -18.27
CA GLN A 149 -5.78 12.22 -17.22
C GLN A 149 -7.23 11.75 -17.42
N ASN A 150 -7.55 11.02 -18.48
CA ASN A 150 -8.89 10.58 -18.82
C ASN A 150 -8.90 9.07 -19.11
N ILE A 151 -9.05 8.31 -18.03
CA ILE A 151 -9.15 6.84 -18.06
C ILE A 151 -10.58 6.34 -17.82
N TYR A 152 -11.57 7.23 -17.76
CA TYR A 152 -12.93 6.90 -17.30
C TYR A 152 -13.58 5.78 -18.12
N ASP A 153 -13.57 5.88 -19.46
CA ASP A 153 -14.20 4.88 -20.32
C ASP A 153 -13.53 3.50 -20.17
N SER A 154 -12.20 3.48 -20.02
CA SER A 154 -11.46 2.27 -19.73
C SER A 154 -11.84 1.71 -18.36
N VAL A 155 -11.93 2.54 -17.32
CA VAL A 155 -12.35 2.09 -15.98
C VAL A 155 -13.76 1.48 -16.01
N VAL A 156 -14.71 2.14 -16.68
CA VAL A 156 -16.07 1.62 -16.87
C VAL A 156 -16.07 0.28 -17.60
N ARG A 157 -15.26 0.14 -18.65
CA ARG A 157 -15.10 -1.12 -19.37
C ARG A 157 -14.58 -2.23 -18.46
N TYR A 158 -13.54 -1.96 -17.69
CA TYR A 158 -12.98 -2.92 -16.74
C TYR A 158 -13.99 -3.30 -15.64
N ILE A 159 -14.78 -2.36 -15.12
CA ILE A 159 -15.86 -2.66 -14.16
C ILE A 159 -16.89 -3.62 -14.77
N ASN A 160 -17.28 -3.43 -16.03
CA ASN A 160 -18.22 -4.33 -16.71
C ASN A 160 -17.63 -5.72 -17.00
N GLU A 161 -16.32 -5.81 -17.22
CA GLU A 161 -15.64 -7.05 -17.59
C GLU A 161 -15.24 -7.90 -16.37
N TYR A 162 -14.78 -7.25 -15.29
CA TYR A 162 -14.12 -7.92 -14.14
C TYR A 162 -14.86 -7.73 -12.81
N ALA A 163 -15.87 -6.88 -12.75
CA ALA A 163 -16.68 -6.63 -11.57
C ALA A 163 -18.17 -6.53 -11.94
N HIS A 164 -18.96 -5.87 -11.09
CA HIS A 164 -20.37 -5.58 -11.35
C HIS A 164 -20.76 -4.27 -10.68
N TRP A 165 -21.65 -3.50 -11.29
CA TRP A 165 -22.06 -2.19 -10.78
C TRP A 165 -22.69 -2.25 -9.39
N ASP A 166 -23.36 -3.35 -9.05
CA ASP A 166 -23.92 -3.56 -7.72
C ASP A 166 -22.85 -3.75 -6.64
N LEU A 167 -21.59 -4.03 -7.01
CA LEU A 167 -20.47 -4.04 -6.07
C LEU A 167 -20.06 -2.61 -5.68
N LEU A 168 -20.29 -1.62 -6.54
CA LEU A 168 -19.77 -0.28 -6.30
C LEU A 168 -20.67 0.52 -5.37
N TRP A 169 -20.06 1.28 -4.46
CA TRP A 169 -20.72 2.44 -3.85
C TRP A 169 -20.68 3.61 -4.83
N ASN A 170 -21.73 3.75 -5.62
CA ASN A 170 -21.80 4.75 -6.68
C ASN A 170 -22.43 6.08 -6.19
N SER A 171 -21.95 6.57 -5.05
CA SER A 171 -22.35 7.86 -4.47
C SER A 171 -21.12 8.64 -3.99
N ARG A 172 -21.24 9.96 -3.96
CA ARG A 172 -20.23 10.86 -3.41
C ARG A 172 -20.35 11.02 -1.89
N GLU A 173 -21.45 10.57 -1.31
CA GLU A 173 -21.72 10.72 0.11
C GLU A 173 -20.91 9.71 0.93
N MET A 174 -20.61 10.10 2.16
CA MET A 174 -19.98 9.20 3.14
C MET A 174 -21.00 8.14 3.55
N PRO A 175 -20.76 6.84 3.27
CA PRO A 175 -21.70 5.80 3.65
C PRO A 175 -21.63 5.51 5.15
N THR A 176 -22.72 4.97 5.67
CA THR A 176 -22.68 4.19 6.91
C THR A 176 -22.00 2.85 6.68
N MET A 177 -21.56 2.17 7.74
CA MET A 177 -21.00 0.83 7.65
C MET A 177 -21.98 -0.14 6.98
N GLY A 178 -23.26 -0.08 7.33
CA GLY A 178 -24.28 -0.95 6.73
C GLY A 178 -24.41 -0.78 5.21
N GLU A 179 -24.26 0.45 4.70
CA GLU A 179 -24.29 0.75 3.27
C GLU A 179 -22.99 0.35 2.56
N ALA A 180 -21.85 0.44 3.26
CA ALA A 180 -20.52 0.15 2.71
C ALA A 180 -20.23 -1.36 2.61
N ARG A 181 -20.85 -2.20 3.44
CA ARG A 181 -20.61 -3.65 3.47
C ARG A 181 -20.86 -4.31 2.12
N GLY A 182 -19.93 -5.18 1.73
CA GLY A 182 -19.92 -5.85 0.44
C GLY A 182 -19.68 -4.90 -0.74
N LYS A 183 -19.26 -3.64 -0.50
CA LYS A 183 -19.02 -2.66 -1.55
C LYS A 183 -17.54 -2.34 -1.73
N LEU A 184 -17.20 -2.06 -2.98
CA LEU A 184 -16.01 -1.33 -3.39
C LEU A 184 -16.36 0.16 -3.49
N ILE A 185 -15.68 0.99 -2.71
CA ILE A 185 -15.79 2.44 -2.76
C ILE A 185 -14.59 2.98 -3.55
N VAL A 186 -14.83 3.43 -4.78
CA VAL A 186 -13.79 4.07 -5.59
C VAL A 186 -13.60 5.51 -5.13
N LEU A 187 -12.36 5.85 -4.75
CA LEU A 187 -11.89 7.20 -4.50
C LEU A 187 -11.24 7.73 -5.78
N LYS A 188 -12.03 8.42 -6.60
CA LYS A 188 -11.61 8.87 -7.94
C LYS A 188 -10.52 9.94 -7.86
N ASP A 189 -9.36 9.68 -8.47
CA ASP A 189 -8.23 10.61 -8.67
C ASP A 189 -7.85 10.68 -10.16
N PHE A 190 -8.86 10.94 -11.02
CA PHE A 190 -8.73 11.17 -12.47
C PHE A 190 -9.95 11.95 -13.00
N THR A 191 -9.89 12.43 -14.23
CA THR A 191 -10.98 13.23 -14.84
C THR A 191 -12.10 12.36 -15.42
N GLY A 192 -13.32 12.91 -15.48
CA GLY A 192 -14.50 12.23 -16.00
C GLY A 192 -15.68 12.25 -15.03
N PRO A 193 -16.81 11.62 -15.37
CA PRO A 193 -17.96 11.45 -14.47
C PRO A 193 -17.59 10.73 -13.17
N ASP A 194 -18.50 10.77 -12.20
CA ASP A 194 -18.26 10.13 -10.91
C ASP A 194 -18.52 8.62 -10.98
N LEU A 195 -17.74 7.88 -10.20
CA LEU A 195 -17.86 6.42 -10.00
C LEU A 195 -18.01 6.06 -8.51
N GLY A 196 -18.05 7.07 -7.65
CA GLY A 196 -17.94 6.94 -6.20
C GLY A 196 -17.53 8.29 -5.59
N MET A 197 -16.80 8.22 -4.51
CA MET A 197 -16.31 9.40 -3.80
C MET A 197 -15.12 10.04 -4.53
N LEU A 198 -14.94 11.35 -4.32
CA LEU A 198 -13.78 12.04 -4.86
C LEU A 198 -12.60 11.90 -3.90
N TYR A 199 -11.41 11.55 -4.41
CA TYR A 199 -10.21 11.43 -3.57
C TYR A 199 -9.93 12.72 -2.79
N ASN A 200 -10.04 13.87 -3.45
CA ASN A 200 -9.81 15.19 -2.84
C ASN A 200 -10.92 15.67 -1.89
N SER A 201 -11.96 14.87 -1.64
CA SER A 201 -12.95 15.17 -0.58
C SER A 201 -12.45 14.78 0.82
N LEU A 202 -11.41 13.95 0.89
CA LEU A 202 -10.76 13.55 2.14
C LEU A 202 -9.83 14.67 2.66
N ASP A 203 -9.58 14.66 3.96
CA ASP A 203 -8.46 15.41 4.55
C ASP A 203 -7.20 14.55 4.44
N ILE A 204 -6.18 15.03 3.71
CA ILE A 204 -5.06 14.21 3.26
C ILE A 204 -3.74 14.85 3.68
N ALA A 205 -2.89 14.05 4.35
CA ALA A 205 -1.47 14.34 4.53
C ALA A 205 -0.63 13.38 3.70
N ASP A 206 0.01 13.90 2.66
CA ASP A 206 0.83 13.16 1.70
C ASP A 206 2.18 13.86 1.43
N ASP A 207 2.95 14.10 2.49
CA ASP A 207 4.34 14.57 2.40
C ASP A 207 5.25 13.40 1.96
N TRP A 208 5.10 12.99 0.69
CA TRP A 208 5.76 11.79 0.14
C TRP A 208 7.24 12.01 -0.19
N ASN A 209 7.64 13.25 -0.50
CA ASN A 209 9.00 13.57 -0.95
C ASN A 209 9.96 13.71 0.25
N VAL A 210 10.57 12.60 0.65
CA VAL A 210 11.54 12.55 1.76
C VAL A 210 12.94 12.58 1.18
N ALA A 211 13.61 13.74 1.29
CA ALA A 211 14.86 14.02 0.57
C ALA A 211 16.00 13.05 0.88
N SER A 212 16.07 12.50 2.09
CA SER A 212 17.07 11.52 2.51
C SER A 212 16.64 10.76 3.77
N LEU A 213 17.42 9.76 4.18
CA LEU A 213 17.26 9.08 5.47
C LEU A 213 18.00 9.80 6.62
N GLN A 214 18.41 11.05 6.44
CA GLN A 214 19.00 11.83 7.53
C GLN A 214 17.93 12.10 8.61
N PRO A 215 18.33 12.16 9.90
CA PRO A 215 17.38 12.31 11.01
C PRO A 215 16.40 13.47 10.85
N GLU A 216 16.83 14.61 10.32
CA GLU A 216 15.99 15.78 10.10
C GLU A 216 14.87 15.56 9.08
N ASP A 217 15.12 14.80 8.01
CA ASP A 217 14.12 14.55 6.97
C ASP A 217 13.14 13.46 7.40
N VAL A 218 13.64 12.43 8.11
CA VAL A 218 12.80 11.42 8.76
C VAL A 218 11.92 12.06 9.83
N GLU A 219 12.45 13.01 10.61
CA GLU A 219 11.68 13.73 11.63
C GLU A 219 10.60 14.63 11.03
N LYS A 220 10.89 15.33 9.92
CA LYS A 220 9.86 16.09 9.18
C LYS A 220 8.72 15.19 8.72
N LYS A 221 9.06 14.04 8.13
CA LYS A 221 8.04 13.06 7.71
C LYS A 221 7.21 12.58 8.91
N TRP A 222 7.89 12.22 10.01
CA TRP A 222 7.21 11.78 11.22
C TRP A 222 6.31 12.86 11.83
N THR A 223 6.77 14.12 11.84
CA THR A 223 5.99 15.27 12.32
C THR A 223 4.72 15.44 11.50
N SER A 224 4.80 15.33 10.16
CA SER A 224 3.63 15.36 9.28
C SER A 224 2.63 14.26 9.62
N VAL A 225 3.11 13.01 9.71
CA VAL A 225 2.28 11.84 10.05
C VAL A 225 1.59 12.02 11.40
N SER A 226 2.35 12.26 12.46
CA SER A 226 1.82 12.38 13.82
C SER A 226 0.87 13.58 13.98
N THR A 227 1.17 14.71 13.34
CA THR A 227 0.28 15.90 13.37
C THR A 227 -1.06 15.59 12.73
N HIS A 228 -1.07 14.91 11.58
CA HIS A 228 -2.31 14.57 10.89
C HIS A 228 -3.12 13.49 11.62
N LEU A 229 -2.45 12.53 12.27
CA LEU A 229 -3.11 11.56 13.16
C LEU A 229 -3.82 12.24 14.35
N GLU A 230 -3.18 13.24 14.97
CA GLU A 230 -3.84 14.02 16.04
C GLU A 230 -4.99 14.87 15.50
N ALA A 231 -4.86 15.44 14.28
CA ALA A 231 -5.93 16.17 13.62
C ALA A 231 -7.15 15.26 13.33
N ALA A 232 -6.93 14.04 12.85
CA ALA A 232 -7.98 13.06 12.58
C ALA A 232 -8.80 12.71 13.84
N ALA A 233 -8.15 12.69 15.01
CA ALA A 233 -8.80 12.35 16.28
C ALA A 233 -9.85 13.37 16.75
N VAL A 234 -9.68 14.65 16.38
CA VAL A 234 -10.56 15.75 16.81
C VAL A 234 -11.27 16.46 15.66
N GLY A 235 -10.91 16.13 14.41
CA GLY A 235 -11.40 16.77 13.21
C GLY A 235 -12.86 16.45 12.88
N ASN A 236 -13.31 16.93 11.72
CA ASN A 236 -14.69 16.75 11.26
C ASN A 236 -15.05 15.26 11.17
N LYS A 237 -16.10 14.83 11.88
CA LYS A 237 -16.55 13.43 11.88
C LYS A 237 -17.20 12.99 10.57
N ASN A 238 -17.72 13.94 9.80
CA ASN A 238 -18.32 13.66 8.50
C ASN A 238 -17.29 13.60 7.36
N GLN A 239 -16.02 13.81 7.67
CA GLN A 239 -14.91 13.74 6.73
C GLN A 239 -13.96 12.61 7.11
N MET A 240 -13.46 11.92 6.10
CA MET A 240 -12.47 10.87 6.26
C MET A 240 -11.07 11.48 6.14
N PHE A 241 -10.19 11.07 7.04
CA PHE A 241 -8.79 11.48 7.08
C PHE A 241 -7.95 10.36 6.46
N LEU A 242 -6.94 10.72 5.66
CA LEU A 242 -6.03 9.80 5.02
C LEU A 242 -4.59 10.26 5.26
N THR A 243 -3.87 9.50 6.07
CA THR A 243 -2.48 9.78 6.45
C THR A 243 -1.55 8.83 5.71
N TYR A 244 -0.67 9.35 4.87
CA TYR A 244 0.41 8.56 4.29
C TYR A 244 1.64 8.60 5.20
N SER A 245 2.00 7.46 5.78
CA SER A 245 3.29 7.27 6.45
C SER A 245 4.41 6.89 5.48
N SER A 246 4.05 6.48 4.26
CA SER A 246 4.97 6.18 3.15
C SER A 246 5.67 7.42 2.59
N GLY A 247 6.79 7.22 1.91
CA GLY A 247 7.53 8.28 1.24
C GLY A 247 8.75 7.73 0.53
N ALA A 248 9.32 8.52 -0.37
CA ALA A 248 10.47 8.09 -1.16
C ALA A 248 11.31 9.24 -1.72
N SER A 249 12.56 8.93 -2.00
CA SER A 249 13.44 9.64 -2.93
C SER A 249 14.57 8.72 -3.39
N ILE A 250 15.45 9.22 -4.27
CA ILE A 250 16.67 8.49 -4.67
C ILE A 250 17.64 8.22 -3.50
N LEU A 251 17.52 8.95 -2.38
CA LEU A 251 18.33 8.76 -1.17
C LEU A 251 17.53 8.19 0.00
N ALA A 252 16.24 7.92 -0.19
CA ALA A 252 15.34 7.36 0.81
C ALA A 252 14.38 6.39 0.10
N HIS A 253 14.83 5.16 -0.11
CA HIS A 253 14.02 4.14 -0.79
C HIS A 253 12.82 3.75 0.11
N PRO A 254 11.64 3.45 -0.45
CA PRO A 254 10.43 3.10 0.31
C PRO A 254 10.68 2.11 1.46
N ASN A 255 11.35 0.99 1.18
CA ASN A 255 11.62 -0.05 2.17
C ASN A 255 12.49 0.44 3.33
N ALA A 256 13.50 1.28 3.05
CA ALA A 256 14.40 1.82 4.05
C ALA A 256 13.74 2.92 4.90
N LEU A 257 12.88 3.75 4.30
CA LEU A 257 12.11 4.74 5.05
C LEU A 257 11.05 4.07 5.93
N ALA A 258 10.36 3.05 5.42
CA ALA A 258 9.37 2.28 6.18
C ALA A 258 9.97 1.65 7.44
N GLN A 259 11.20 1.14 7.39
CA GLN A 259 11.93 0.64 8.57
C GLN A 259 12.24 1.71 9.63
N LEU A 260 12.10 3.00 9.31
CA LEU A 260 12.29 4.11 10.25
C LEU A 260 10.96 4.73 10.71
N ILE A 261 9.96 4.78 9.83
CA ILE A 261 8.65 5.39 10.12
C ILE A 261 7.68 4.39 10.75
N ASN A 262 7.60 3.14 10.28
CA ASN A 262 6.66 2.15 10.82
C ASN A 262 6.89 1.84 12.31
N PRO A 263 8.13 1.71 12.83
CA PRO A 263 8.34 1.54 14.27
C PRO A 263 7.81 2.72 15.09
N ARG A 264 8.02 3.95 14.62
CA ARG A 264 7.52 5.18 15.28
C ARG A 264 5.99 5.23 15.27
N LEU A 265 5.39 4.90 14.13
CA LEU A 265 3.94 4.80 13.98
C LEU A 265 3.37 3.73 14.94
N TYR A 266 3.99 2.56 14.98
CA TYR A 266 3.59 1.47 15.85
C TYR A 266 3.71 1.82 17.34
N GLU A 267 4.81 2.43 17.76
CA GLU A 267 5.02 2.91 19.14
C GLU A 267 3.98 3.97 19.52
N TYR A 268 3.78 4.97 18.65
CA TYR A 268 2.80 6.03 18.85
C TYR A 268 1.39 5.48 19.01
N LEU A 269 0.95 4.60 18.10
CA LEU A 269 -0.37 3.97 18.19
C LEU A 269 -0.49 3.09 19.43
N THR A 270 0.55 2.32 19.78
CA THR A 270 0.56 1.49 20.99
C THR A 270 0.33 2.31 22.26
N GLY A 271 0.83 3.55 22.30
CA GLY A 271 0.57 4.49 23.41
C GLY A 271 -0.91 4.84 23.62
N TYR A 272 -1.78 4.59 22.65
CA TYR A 272 -3.22 4.84 22.71
C TYR A 272 -4.07 3.56 22.79
N VAL A 273 -3.47 2.37 22.78
CA VAL A 273 -4.23 1.10 22.86
C VAL A 273 -5.11 1.08 24.13
N GLY A 274 -6.37 0.68 23.96
CA GLY A 274 -7.39 0.72 25.01
C GLY A 274 -8.15 2.06 25.11
N GLN A 275 -7.79 3.05 24.31
CA GLN A 275 -8.56 4.29 24.13
C GLN A 275 -9.31 4.24 22.80
N ARG A 276 -10.59 4.60 22.82
CA ARG A 276 -11.36 4.78 21.59
C ARG A 276 -10.93 6.07 20.90
N LYS A 277 -10.03 5.96 19.93
CA LYS A 277 -9.47 7.09 19.17
C LYS A 277 -9.60 6.83 17.67
N ARG A 278 -9.97 7.87 16.93
CA ARG A 278 -10.13 7.81 15.48
C ARG A 278 -8.88 8.34 14.80
N PHE A 279 -8.28 7.56 13.91
CA PHE A 279 -7.11 7.97 13.14
C PHE A 279 -7.37 8.04 11.63
N GLY A 280 -8.59 7.69 11.19
CA GLY A 280 -8.93 7.60 9.77
C GLY A 280 -8.17 6.47 9.10
N ILE A 281 -7.81 6.67 7.83
CA ILE A 281 -6.99 5.74 7.07
C ILE A 281 -5.52 6.02 7.37
N VAL A 282 -4.79 4.97 7.74
CA VAL A 282 -3.33 5.00 7.93
C VAL A 282 -2.69 4.16 6.83
N THR A 283 -2.07 4.82 5.87
CA THR A 283 -1.52 4.21 4.65
C THR A 283 -0.01 4.08 4.73
N MET A 284 0.49 2.86 4.53
CA MET A 284 1.88 2.46 4.83
C MET A 284 2.57 1.81 3.64
N ASP A 285 3.91 1.79 3.66
CA ASP A 285 4.73 0.86 2.88
C ASP A 285 5.18 -0.30 3.80
N PHE A 286 5.22 -1.53 3.28
CA PHE A 286 5.67 -2.75 3.98
C PHE A 286 5.14 -2.90 5.42
N PRO A 287 3.82 -2.79 5.66
CA PRO A 287 3.30 -2.83 7.03
C PRO A 287 3.51 -4.20 7.68
N GLY A 288 3.97 -4.21 8.94
CA GLY A 288 3.99 -5.43 9.76
C GLY A 288 2.60 -5.83 10.26
N ALA A 289 2.39 -7.13 10.46
CA ALA A 289 1.07 -7.65 10.81
C ALA A 289 0.55 -7.13 12.17
N LYS A 290 1.43 -6.84 13.14
CA LYS A 290 1.02 -6.24 14.43
C LYS A 290 0.65 -4.78 14.30
N LEU A 291 1.32 -4.01 13.46
CA LEU A 291 0.92 -2.64 13.16
C LEU A 291 -0.48 -2.60 12.51
N VAL A 292 -0.74 -3.49 11.55
CA VAL A 292 -2.09 -3.67 10.98
C VAL A 292 -3.12 -4.01 12.07
N GLN A 293 -2.80 -4.97 12.94
CA GLN A 293 -3.68 -5.36 14.05
C GLN A 293 -3.95 -4.21 15.03
N THR A 294 -2.93 -3.40 15.36
CA THR A 294 -3.06 -2.25 16.24
C THR A 294 -3.99 -1.19 15.64
N ILE A 295 -3.87 -0.89 14.34
CA ILE A 295 -4.77 0.05 13.65
C ILE A 295 -6.22 -0.45 13.71
N ILE A 296 -6.44 -1.74 13.42
CA ILE A 296 -7.76 -2.37 13.51
C ILE A 296 -8.35 -2.26 14.92
N GLY A 297 -7.52 -2.39 15.95
CA GLY A 297 -7.92 -2.38 17.36
C GLY A 297 -8.59 -1.09 17.85
N PHE A 298 -8.46 0.03 17.13
CA PHE A 298 -9.09 1.30 17.50
C PHE A 298 -10.60 1.37 17.21
N ASN A 299 -11.17 0.33 16.61
CA ASN A 299 -12.59 0.27 16.29
C ASN A 299 -13.45 -0.40 17.38
N TYR A 300 -12.85 -0.84 18.50
CA TYR A 300 -13.51 -1.59 19.58
C TYR A 300 -13.38 -0.90 20.94
#